data_AF-A0A8J3CZ97-F1
#
_entry.id   AF-A0A8J3CZ97-F1
#
_cell.length_a   1.000
_cell.length_b   1.000
_cell.length_c   1.000
_cell.angle_alpha   90.00
_cell.angle_beta   90.00
_cell.angle_gamma   90.00
#
_symmetry.space_group_name_H-M   'P 1'
#
loop_
_entity.id
_entity.type
_entity.pdbx_description
1 polymer ?
#
loop_
_entity_poly.entity_id
_entity_poly.type
_entity_poly.pdbx_seq_one_letter_code
_entity_poly.pdbx_strand_id
1 'polypeptide(L)'
;MAPCFMKYEKFNSNNQKYPKIRLLKVISIAIIMLIVSCVDNSEDITSMKCGDIESLEKMPWFKTRFESIKNIPQSAVILYRYNSEEVIEFQSSLMSSTNQSQYFCNGTRLVLDDPLVYQEFLKNRTKVKELFGVSLWGL
;
A
#
# COMPACT_ATOMS: atom_id res chain seq x y z
N MET A 1 -16.62 -15.50 -3.50
CA MET A 1 -16.91 -14.59 -4.62
C MET A 1 -16.18 -15.10 -5.85
N ALA A 2 -16.95 -15.50 -6.87
CA ALA A 2 -16.66 -15.93 -8.25
C ALA A 2 -15.30 -16.54 -8.66
N PRO A 3 -15.29 -17.75 -9.27
CA PRO A 3 -14.26 -18.13 -10.24
C PRO A 3 -14.65 -17.66 -11.65
N CYS A 4 -13.67 -17.12 -12.39
CA CYS A 4 -13.81 -16.72 -13.79
C CYS A 4 -14.12 -17.94 -14.67
N PHE A 5 -15.31 -17.94 -15.26
CA PHE A 5 -15.67 -18.79 -16.39
C PHE A 5 -14.85 -18.39 -17.62
N MET A 6 -14.11 -19.35 -18.20
CA MET A 6 -13.70 -19.25 -19.60
C MET A 6 -14.33 -20.40 -20.39
N LYS A 7 -14.94 -19.97 -21.49
CA LYS A 7 -15.88 -20.65 -22.38
C LYS A 7 -15.10 -21.62 -23.27
N TYR A 8 -15.42 -22.91 -23.23
CA TYR A 8 -14.91 -23.87 -24.21
C TYR A 8 -15.83 -23.86 -25.44
N GLU A 9 -15.33 -23.33 -26.57
CA GLU A 9 -15.92 -23.61 -27.88
C GLU A 9 -15.54 -25.03 -28.32
N LYS A 10 -16.57 -25.82 -28.66
CA LYS A 10 -16.42 -27.13 -29.28
C LYS A 10 -15.79 -26.96 -30.67
N PHE A 11 -14.53 -27.37 -30.82
CA PHE A 11 -14.00 -27.70 -32.14
C PHE A 11 -14.20 -29.19 -32.41
N ASN A 12 -15.28 -29.49 -33.13
CA ASN A 12 -15.50 -30.75 -33.80
C ASN A 12 -14.71 -30.73 -35.10
N SER A 13 -13.71 -31.61 -35.24
CA SER A 13 -13.12 -31.91 -36.55
C SER A 13 -12.83 -33.40 -36.62
N ASN A 14 -13.80 -34.12 -37.17
CA ASN A 14 -13.62 -35.48 -37.64
C ASN A 14 -12.64 -35.50 -38.82
N ASN A 15 -11.81 -36.54 -38.83
CA ASN A 15 -11.02 -37.06 -39.94
C ASN A 15 -9.76 -36.27 -40.34
N GLN A 16 -8.63 -36.67 -39.74
CA GLN A 16 -7.38 -36.61 -40.47
C GLN A 16 -6.45 -37.77 -40.05
N LYS A 17 -6.28 -38.73 -40.97
CA LYS A 17 -5.28 -39.80 -40.88
C LYS A 17 -3.89 -39.17 -40.97
N TYR A 18 -3.07 -39.35 -39.95
CA TYR A 18 -1.63 -39.05 -40.02
C TYR A 18 -0.78 -40.30 -39.77
N PRO A 19 0.30 -40.50 -40.55
CA PRO A 19 1.13 -41.69 -40.48
C PRO A 19 1.97 -41.76 -39.20
N LYS A 20 2.08 -42.97 -38.66
CA LYS A 20 2.92 -43.35 -37.51
C LYS A 20 4.41 -43.20 -37.83
N ILE A 21 5.00 -42.01 -37.77
CA ILE A 21 6.46 -41.87 -37.65
C ILE A 21 6.79 -40.64 -36.78
N ARG A 22 7.46 -40.90 -35.65
CA ARG A 22 8.26 -39.97 -34.81
C ARG A 22 7.49 -38.91 -33.99
N LEU A 23 6.51 -39.39 -33.20
CA LEU A 23 5.81 -38.61 -32.17
C LEU A 23 6.62 -38.35 -30.87
N LEU A 24 7.88 -38.81 -30.76
CA LEU A 24 8.61 -38.79 -29.49
C LEU A 24 9.48 -37.54 -29.27
N LYS A 25 9.80 -36.77 -30.31
CA LYS A 25 10.74 -35.62 -30.17
C LYS A 25 10.06 -34.25 -30.05
N VAL A 26 8.79 -34.14 -30.39
CA VAL A 26 8.05 -32.86 -30.33
C VAL A 26 7.48 -32.61 -28.92
N ILE A 27 7.26 -33.67 -28.14
CA ILE A 27 6.71 -33.59 -26.77
C ILE A 27 7.73 -33.04 -25.77
N SER A 28 9.04 -33.19 -26.02
CA SER A 28 10.08 -32.72 -25.09
C SER A 28 10.30 -31.21 -25.09
N ILE A 29 9.85 -30.48 -26.11
CA ILE A 29 10.05 -29.02 -26.21
C ILE A 29 8.89 -28.25 -25.55
N ALA A 30 7.71 -28.86 -25.40
CA ALA A 30 6.55 -28.22 -24.77
C ALA A 30 6.63 -28.14 -23.23
N ILE A 31 7.48 -28.94 -22.58
CA ILE A 31 7.58 -29.01 -21.11
C ILE A 31 8.50 -27.93 -20.54
N ILE A 32 9.43 -27.39 -21.34
CA ILE A 32 10.44 -26.42 -20.86
C ILE A 32 9.87 -24.99 -20.70
N MET A 33 8.72 -24.67 -21.33
CA MET A 33 8.09 -23.34 -21.18
C MET A 33 7.27 -23.17 -19.89
N LEU A 34 7.08 -24.22 -19.08
CA LEU A 34 6.25 -24.14 -17.86
C LEU A 34 7.02 -23.78 -16.57
N ILE A 35 8.33 -23.53 -16.65
CA ILE A 35 9.18 -23.22 -15.48
C ILE A 35 9.73 -21.79 -15.48
N VAL A 36 9.17 -20.88 -16.27
CA VAL A 36 9.28 -19.44 -15.95
C VAL A 36 8.35 -19.17 -14.77
N SER A 37 8.74 -19.66 -13.60
CA SER A 37 8.32 -19.09 -12.34
C SER A 37 8.82 -17.65 -12.35
N CYS A 38 7.91 -16.71 -12.53
CA CYS A 38 8.12 -15.36 -12.05
C CYS A 38 8.49 -15.48 -10.57
N VAL A 39 9.78 -15.31 -10.28
CA VAL A 39 10.18 -14.77 -8.98
C VAL A 39 9.60 -13.36 -8.98
N ASP A 40 8.47 -13.20 -8.32
CA ASP A 40 8.06 -11.89 -7.85
C ASP A 40 9.13 -11.46 -6.84
N ASN A 41 10.17 -10.81 -7.34
CA ASN A 41 10.96 -9.85 -6.57
C ASN A 41 10.10 -8.59 -6.36
N SER A 42 8.83 -8.75 -5.99
CA SER A 42 8.25 -7.75 -5.12
C SER A 42 9.03 -7.93 -3.84
N GLU A 43 10.03 -7.08 -3.64
CA GLU A 43 10.30 -6.61 -2.29
C GLU A 43 8.91 -6.36 -1.72
N ASP A 44 8.48 -7.24 -0.83
CA ASP A 44 7.36 -6.99 0.06
C ASP A 44 7.81 -5.71 0.76
N ILE A 45 7.42 -4.55 0.20
CA ILE A 45 7.48 -3.26 0.88
C ILE A 45 6.53 -3.48 2.03
N THR A 46 7.04 -4.16 3.04
CA THR A 46 6.29 -4.73 4.12
C THR A 46 5.72 -3.50 4.77
N SER A 47 4.43 -3.22 4.55
CA SER A 47 3.83 -1.92 4.86
C SER A 47 4.27 -1.55 6.27
N MET A 48 5.21 -0.61 6.39
CA MET A 48 5.92 -0.45 7.64
C MET A 48 4.91 0.06 8.65
N LYS A 49 4.66 -0.71 9.71
CA LYS A 49 3.75 -0.28 10.77
C LYS A 49 4.47 0.73 11.65
N CYS A 50 3.77 1.80 12.02
CA CYS A 50 4.30 2.89 12.82
C CYS A 50 4.56 2.47 14.27
N GLY A 51 3.93 1.39 14.75
CA GLY A 51 4.06 0.95 16.14
C GLY A 51 3.35 1.90 17.11
N ASP A 52 3.77 1.91 18.37
CA ASP A 52 3.30 2.83 19.40
C ASP A 52 4.12 4.14 19.44
N ILE A 53 3.66 5.10 20.24
CA ILE A 53 4.33 6.40 20.36
C ILE A 53 5.77 6.25 20.89
N GLU A 54 6.00 5.33 21.83
CA GLU A 54 7.32 5.06 22.42
C GLU A 54 8.32 4.53 21.37
N SER A 55 7.86 3.74 20.41
CA SER A 55 8.68 3.25 19.29
C SER A 55 8.97 4.37 18.29
N LEU A 56 7.97 5.22 18.00
CA LEU A 56 8.13 6.35 17.09
C LEU A 56 9.09 7.41 17.64
N GLU A 57 9.06 7.71 18.94
CA GLU A 57 9.96 8.68 19.58
C GLU A 57 11.44 8.29 19.51
N LYS A 58 11.75 7.00 19.28
CA LYS A 58 13.13 6.53 19.04
C LYS A 58 13.61 6.86 17.63
N MET A 59 12.71 7.18 16.70
CA MET A 59 13.06 7.55 15.32
C MET A 59 13.44 9.03 15.24
N PRO A 60 14.63 9.39 14.70
CA PRO A 60 15.09 10.78 14.68
C PRO A 60 14.15 11.76 13.96
N TRP A 61 13.55 11.33 12.84
CA TRP A 61 12.64 12.15 12.04
C TRP A 61 11.36 12.49 12.82
N PHE A 62 10.80 11.49 13.51
CA PHE A 62 9.57 11.63 14.28
C PHE A 62 9.82 12.48 15.51
N LYS A 63 10.88 12.16 16.27
CA LYS A 63 11.26 12.90 17.47
C LYS A 63 11.38 14.40 17.22
N THR A 64 12.09 14.78 16.15
CA THR A 64 12.28 16.19 15.80
C THR A 64 10.94 16.91 15.56
N ARG A 65 10.01 16.25 14.86
CA ARG A 65 8.67 16.80 14.59
C ARG A 65 7.81 16.83 15.85
N PHE A 66 7.84 15.75 16.63
CA PHE A 66 7.06 15.60 17.85
C PHE A 66 7.46 16.63 18.90
N GLU A 67 8.76 16.83 19.12
CA GLU A 67 9.29 17.84 20.03
C GLU A 67 8.82 19.25 19.67
N SER A 68 8.61 19.54 18.38
CA SER A 68 8.12 20.84 17.91
C SER A 68 6.66 21.11 18.27
N ILE A 69 5.85 20.06 18.53
CA ILE A 69 4.42 20.21 18.81
C ILE A 69 4.01 19.80 20.22
N LYS A 70 4.76 18.94 20.92
CA LYS A 70 4.32 18.30 22.18
C LYS A 70 3.97 19.27 23.31
N ASN A 71 4.56 20.47 23.29
CA ASN A 71 4.32 21.51 24.29
C ASN A 71 3.31 22.58 23.80
N ILE A 72 2.84 22.48 22.55
CA ILE A 72 1.84 23.40 22.01
C ILE A 72 0.46 22.98 22.53
N PRO A 73 -0.30 23.88 23.17
CA PRO A 73 -1.69 23.63 23.52
C PRO A 73 -2.48 23.27 22.27
N GLN A 74 -3.37 22.27 22.38
CA GLN A 74 -4.15 21.80 21.23
C GLN A 74 -3.22 21.32 20.11
N SER A 75 -2.54 20.20 20.36
CA SER A 75 -1.72 19.49 19.39
C SER A 75 -2.05 18.00 19.45
N ALA A 76 -1.84 17.29 18.34
CA ALA A 76 -2.08 15.86 18.27
C ALA A 76 -1.14 15.17 17.28
N VAL A 77 -0.90 13.89 17.53
CA VAL A 77 -0.33 12.97 16.54
C VAL A 77 -1.37 11.89 16.28
N ILE A 78 -1.78 11.74 15.02
CA ILE A 78 -2.84 10.81 14.64
C ILE A 78 -2.29 9.80 13.65
N LEU A 79 -2.64 8.53 13.87
CA LEU A 79 -2.36 7.46 12.93
C LEU A 79 -3.60 7.20 12.06
N TYR A 80 -3.40 7.26 10.76
CA TYR A 80 -4.38 6.90 9.74
C TYR A 80 -3.93 5.67 8.95
N ARG A 81 -4.90 4.98 8.35
CA ARG A 81 -4.70 4.01 7.27
C ARG A 81 -5.13 4.66 5.96
N TYR A 82 -4.28 4.65 4.94
CA TYR A 82 -4.58 5.14 3.60
C TYR A 82 -3.86 4.26 2.57
N ASN A 83 -4.58 3.77 1.56
CA ASN A 83 -4.05 2.86 0.53
C ASN A 83 -3.25 1.66 1.10
N SER A 84 -3.79 1.03 2.15
CA SER A 84 -3.16 -0.07 2.91
C SER A 84 -1.91 0.30 3.71
N GLU A 85 -1.44 1.55 3.65
CA GLU A 85 -0.29 2.04 4.40
C GLU A 85 -0.69 2.85 5.63
N GLU A 86 0.19 2.86 6.63
CA GLU A 86 0.04 3.70 7.83
C GLU A 86 0.65 5.07 7.60
N VAL A 87 -0.12 6.10 7.93
CA VAL A 87 0.25 7.51 7.75
C VAL A 87 0.07 8.24 9.08
N ILE A 88 1.12 8.93 9.51
CA ILE A 88 1.14 9.82 10.67
C ILE A 88 0.78 11.22 10.21
N GLU A 89 -0.15 11.87 10.91
CA GLU A 89 -0.45 13.28 10.76
C GLU A 89 -0.11 14.03 12.06
N PHE A 90 0.64 15.12 11.93
CA PHE A 90 0.90 16.05 13.03
C PHE A 90 -0.09 17.21 12.97
N GLN A 91 -0.86 17.41 14.04
CA GLN A 91 -1.80 18.53 14.17
C GLN A 91 -1.31 19.48 15.27
N SER A 92 -1.50 20.77 15.03
CA SER A 92 -1.23 21.82 16.02
C SER A 92 -2.08 23.03 15.68
N SER A 93 -2.52 23.75 16.70
CA SER A 93 -3.20 25.04 16.56
C SER A 93 -2.36 26.09 15.81
N LEU A 94 -1.04 25.91 15.73
CA LEU A 94 -0.13 26.77 14.96
C LEU A 94 0.04 26.31 13.49
N MET A 95 -0.54 25.18 13.11
CA MET A 95 -0.46 24.63 11.75
C MET A 95 -1.78 24.87 11.03
N SER A 96 -1.73 25.27 9.75
CA SER A 96 -2.94 25.26 8.93
C SER A 96 -3.44 23.81 8.78
N SER A 97 -4.75 23.62 8.76
CA SER A 97 -5.37 22.32 8.44
C SER A 97 -5.05 21.86 7.01
N THR A 98 -4.70 22.80 6.13
CA THR A 98 -4.20 22.53 4.78
C THR A 98 -2.68 22.34 4.75
N ASN A 99 -1.98 22.54 5.88
CA ASN A 99 -0.54 22.31 5.95
C ASN A 99 -0.29 20.82 6.01
N GLN A 100 0.25 20.27 4.93
CA GLN A 100 0.34 18.83 4.73
C GLN A 100 1.49 18.24 5.55
N SER A 101 1.14 17.84 6.77
CA SER A 101 2.02 17.26 7.78
C SER A 101 1.87 15.74 7.88
N GLN A 102 1.54 15.10 6.76
CA GLN A 102 1.37 13.66 6.64
C GLN A 102 2.68 12.97 6.24
N TYR A 103 3.02 11.90 6.95
CA TYR A 103 4.23 11.12 6.74
C TYR A 103 3.93 9.63 6.84
N PHE A 104 4.55 8.82 5.99
CA PHE A 104 4.59 7.38 6.21
C PHE A 104 5.44 7.05 7.44
N CYS A 105 5.29 5.84 7.97
CA CYS A 105 6.02 5.40 9.17
C CYS A 105 7.55 5.41 9.04
N ASN A 106 8.07 5.34 7.82
CA ASN A 106 9.50 5.46 7.53
C ASN A 106 10.00 6.92 7.50
N GLY A 107 9.12 7.90 7.70
CA GLY A 107 9.43 9.33 7.66
C GLY A 107 9.34 10.00 6.29
N THR A 108 9.02 9.24 5.23
CA THR A 108 8.75 9.81 3.90
C THR A 108 7.52 10.69 3.96
N ARG A 109 7.64 11.95 3.50
CA ARG A 109 6.49 12.87 3.42
C ARG A 109 5.49 12.35 2.39
N LEU A 110 4.22 12.29 2.77
CA LEU A 110 3.14 12.04 1.83
C LEU A 110 2.87 13.34 1.04
N VAL A 111 3.01 13.27 -0.28
CA VAL A 111 2.81 14.42 -1.17
C VAL A 111 1.32 14.57 -1.45
N LEU A 112 0.71 15.64 -0.93
CA LEU A 112 -0.70 15.95 -1.13
C LEU A 112 -0.88 17.33 -1.78
N ASP A 113 0.17 17.90 -2.39
CA ASP A 113 0.20 19.29 -2.85
C ASP A 113 -0.87 19.58 -3.93
N ASP A 114 -1.34 18.54 -4.64
CA ASP A 114 -2.49 18.60 -5.55
C ASP A 114 -3.82 18.56 -4.77
N PRO A 115 -4.75 19.53 -4.98
CA PRO A 115 -6.04 19.56 -4.30
C PRO A 115 -6.89 18.30 -4.46
N LEU A 116 -6.88 17.65 -5.63
CA LEU A 116 -7.64 16.42 -5.88
C LEU A 116 -7.06 15.26 -5.06
N VAL A 117 -5.73 15.14 -5.03
CA VAL A 117 -5.04 14.11 -4.23
C VAL A 117 -5.29 14.33 -2.74
N TYR A 118 -5.26 15.59 -2.28
CA TYR A 118 -5.59 15.91 -0.89
C TYR A 118 -7.04 15.54 -0.54
N GLN A 119 -8.01 15.87 -1.40
CA GLN A 119 -9.42 15.50 -1.19
C GLN A 119 -9.62 13.98 -1.19
N GLU A 120 -8.93 13.25 -2.06
CA GLU A 120 -8.95 11.79 -2.07
C GLU A 120 -8.40 11.20 -0.77
N PHE A 121 -7.27 11.74 -0.29
CA PHE A 121 -6.71 11.36 1.01
C PHE A 121 -7.70 11.60 2.15
N LEU A 122 -8.33 12.77 2.23
CA LEU A 122 -9.33 13.06 3.26
C LEU A 122 -10.52 12.10 3.22
N LYS A 123 -10.98 11.73 2.02
CA LYS A 123 -12.13 10.85 1.81
C LYS A 123 -11.85 9.39 2.13
N ASN A 124 -10.66 8.91 1.79
CA ASN A 124 -10.33 7.48 1.81
C ASN A 124 -9.48 7.08 3.02
N ARG A 125 -8.91 8.04 3.78
CA ARG A 125 -8.20 7.73 5.01
C ARG A 125 -9.16 7.24 6.09
N THR A 126 -8.69 6.31 6.90
CA THR A 126 -9.42 5.84 8.09
C THR A 126 -8.57 6.09 9.32
N LYS A 127 -9.13 6.76 10.33
CA LYS A 127 -8.44 6.98 11.62
C LYS A 127 -8.25 5.63 12.32
N VAL A 128 -7.01 5.32 12.68
CA VAL A 128 -6.65 4.10 13.41
C VAL A 128 -6.59 4.38 14.91
N LYS A 129 -5.81 5.39 15.30
CA LYS A 129 -5.64 5.79 16.71
C LYS A 129 -5.10 7.20 16.85
N GLU A 130 -5.38 7.83 17.98
CA GLU A 130 -4.64 9.00 18.45
C GLU A 130 -3.42 8.50 19.23
N LEU A 131 -2.24 8.90 18.77
CA LEU A 131 -0.97 8.53 19.39
C LEU A 131 -0.59 9.51 20.51
N PHE A 132 -1.01 10.77 20.38
CA PHE A 132 -0.76 11.83 21.35
C PHE A 132 -1.81 12.92 21.23
N GLY A 133 -2.14 13.57 22.35
CA GLY A 133 -2.96 14.77 22.39
C GLY A 133 -4.43 14.53 22.03
N VAL A 134 -5.10 15.58 21.54
CA VAL A 134 -6.53 15.55 21.15
C VAL A 134 -6.65 16.11 19.74
N SER A 135 -7.29 15.35 18.84
CA SER A 135 -7.46 15.77 17.45
C SER A 135 -8.21 17.11 17.36
N LEU A 136 -7.68 18.01 16.52
CA LEU A 136 -8.23 19.34 16.29
C LEU A 136 -9.21 19.38 15.13
N TRP A 137 -8.93 18.58 14.11
CA TRP A 137 -9.63 18.60 12.84
C TRP A 137 -10.47 17.35 12.64
N GLY A 138 -10.97 16.78 13.74
CA GLY A 138 -11.73 15.54 13.77
C GLY A 138 -12.68 15.44 12.57
N LEU A 139 -12.43 14.45 11.72
CA LEU A 139 -13.39 13.95 10.74
C LEU A 139 -14.03 12.69 11.33
#